data_AF-H6QCU7-F1
#
_entry.id   AF-H6QCU7-F1
#
_cell.length_a   1.000
_cell.length_b   1.000
_cell.length_c   1.000
_cell.angle_alpha   90.00
_cell.angle_beta   90.00
_cell.angle_gamma   90.00
#
_symmetry.space_group_name_H-M   'P 1'
#
loop_
_entity.id
_entity.type
_entity.pdbx_description
1 polymer ?
#
loop_
_entity_poly.entity_id
_entity_poly.type
_entity_poly.pdbx_seq_one_letter_code
_entity_poly.pdbx_strand_id
1 'polypeptide(L)'
;MTASSVWAALKSTKICRGGGLMVIGICYVLRGEKLTVYFKDGEGNELGRINMGWDGESLRAVFGGAREKAERLASILNALGAKVKARQYGNKWRVELSTDSITAIRRPEWLEAVKALVEELYRCSVIDSRKRDYLLRKLAFGPNVIEIAGVEMSVEWEERAGSEGLKIICQPGSAEAFEAVVKALKEAGFEEGVQFTAKAPKKSKYGVAKSGLIYLKIPASLWRLEELRQQGVGWAEEAVRRLEEMAKARELYHLVEGYLKLAREAESIDPRGMIVEDPERGVKAVIRDVKLAWDGIRPRVVVEYEAGGVVKSFSFTWSMYGNRRIMANVKLNKERAAVLAALTGDNELRRKKRTTLHATHLIALVKIKGVGWPLLKWYAEVKGKPERYKLLLEFANMPSQTGGS
;
A
#
# COMPACT_ATOMS: atom_id res chain seq x y z
N MET A 1 -5.54 49.83 11.35
CA MET A 1 -4.38 48.95 11.14
C MET A 1 -4.62 48.15 9.88
N THR A 2 -3.62 48.08 9.01
CA THR A 2 -3.71 47.92 7.56
C THR A 2 -4.09 46.50 7.13
N ALA A 3 -5.05 46.41 6.18
CA ALA A 3 -5.37 45.19 5.46
C ALA A 3 -4.20 44.84 4.53
N SER A 4 -3.40 43.84 4.92
CA SER A 4 -2.30 43.35 4.09
C SER A 4 -2.88 42.52 2.94
N SER A 5 -3.12 43.15 1.78
CA SER A 5 -3.41 42.45 0.53
C SER A 5 -2.09 42.09 -0.15
N VAL A 6 -1.64 40.84 -0.01
CA VAL A 6 -0.53 40.32 -0.80
C VAL A 6 -1.03 40.01 -2.21
N TRP A 7 -0.60 40.81 -3.20
CA TRP A 7 -0.75 40.48 -4.61
C TRP A 7 0.52 39.76 -5.07
N ALA A 8 0.46 38.45 -5.28
CA ALA A 8 1.54 37.71 -5.94
C ALA A 8 1.51 37.97 -7.46
N ALA A 9 2.66 38.33 -8.03
CA ALA A 9 2.83 38.62 -9.46
C ALA A 9 2.45 37.41 -10.34
N LEU A 10 1.78 37.68 -11.47
CA LEU A 10 1.40 36.71 -12.49
C LEU A 10 2.64 35.98 -13.03
N LYS A 11 2.91 34.76 -12.55
CA LYS A 11 3.76 33.80 -13.26
C LYS A 11 2.84 32.95 -14.11
N SER A 12 3.00 33.06 -15.43
CA SER A 12 2.14 32.42 -16.42
C SER A 12 2.77 31.10 -16.87
N THR A 13 1.99 30.03 -17.05
CA THR A 13 2.49 28.79 -17.66
C THR A 13 1.46 28.16 -18.56
N LYS A 14 1.96 27.58 -19.66
CA LYS A 14 1.22 27.02 -20.79
C LYS A 14 0.62 25.65 -20.45
N ILE A 15 -0.67 25.44 -20.70
CA ILE A 15 -1.38 24.15 -20.60
C ILE A 15 -1.94 23.81 -21.99
N CYS A 16 -1.67 22.63 -22.52
CA CYS A 16 -2.17 22.20 -23.84
C CYS A 16 -3.49 21.44 -23.71
N ARG A 17 -4.50 21.80 -24.54
CA ARG A 17 -5.67 20.93 -24.79
C ARG A 17 -6.20 21.16 -26.20
N GLY A 18 -6.38 20.08 -26.97
CA GLY A 18 -7.15 20.08 -28.23
C GLY A 18 -6.71 21.09 -29.28
N GLY A 19 -5.41 21.14 -29.61
CA GLY A 19 -4.88 22.02 -30.67
C GLY A 19 -4.64 23.49 -30.29
N GLY A 20 -4.91 23.88 -29.04
CA GLY A 20 -4.63 25.23 -28.53
C GLY A 20 -3.84 25.23 -27.20
N LEU A 21 -2.87 26.14 -27.10
CA LEU A 21 -2.14 26.43 -25.86
C LEU A 21 -2.95 27.43 -25.01
N MET A 22 -3.45 27.01 -23.84
CA MET A 22 -4.10 27.90 -22.88
C MET A 22 -3.14 28.19 -21.72
N VAL A 23 -2.68 29.43 -21.59
CA VAL A 23 -1.90 29.87 -20.45
C VAL A 23 -2.87 30.22 -19.32
N ILE A 24 -2.74 29.55 -18.17
CA ILE A 24 -3.55 29.87 -16.98
C ILE A 24 -2.64 30.50 -15.93
N GLY A 25 -2.96 31.74 -15.56
CA GLY A 25 -2.40 32.41 -14.39
C GLY A 25 -3.23 32.11 -13.14
N ILE A 26 -2.57 31.88 -12.01
CA ILE A 26 -3.22 31.72 -10.70
C ILE A 26 -2.80 32.89 -9.82
N CYS A 27 -3.76 33.61 -9.25
CA CYS A 27 -3.51 34.61 -8.23
C CYS A 27 -4.49 34.43 -7.08
N TYR A 28 -4.16 34.92 -5.89
CA TYR A 28 -5.01 34.75 -4.72
C TYR A 28 -5.11 36.02 -3.88
N VAL A 29 -6.18 36.10 -3.11
CA VAL A 29 -6.43 37.15 -2.12
C VAL A 29 -6.74 36.46 -0.80
N LEU A 30 -5.94 36.72 0.22
CA LEU A 30 -6.13 36.22 1.58
C LEU A 30 -6.76 37.33 2.44
N ARG A 31 -7.84 37.02 3.15
CA ARG A 31 -8.55 37.93 4.05
C ARG A 31 -8.89 37.20 5.34
N GLY A 32 -7.98 37.28 6.32
CA GLY A 32 -8.06 36.49 7.55
C GLY A 32 -8.13 35.00 7.22
N GLU A 33 -9.12 34.32 7.77
CA GLU A 33 -9.31 32.86 7.66
C GLU A 33 -9.87 32.38 6.30
N LYS A 34 -9.98 33.28 5.32
CA LYS A 34 -10.55 32.98 3.99
C LYS A 34 -9.58 33.36 2.88
N LEU A 35 -9.36 32.42 1.98
CA LEU A 35 -8.57 32.57 0.77
C LEU A 35 -9.49 32.56 -0.46
N THR A 36 -9.33 33.50 -1.37
CA THR A 36 -9.97 33.44 -2.70
C THR A 36 -8.90 33.24 -3.74
N VAL A 37 -8.99 32.16 -4.53
CA VAL A 37 -8.09 31.89 -5.65
C VAL A 37 -8.81 32.21 -6.96
N TYR A 38 -8.14 32.95 -7.84
CA TYR A 38 -8.62 33.34 -9.16
C TYR A 38 -7.76 32.67 -10.23
N PHE A 39 -8.43 32.15 -11.26
CA PHE A 39 -7.83 31.59 -12.46
C PHE A 39 -8.01 32.60 -13.59
N LYS A 40 -6.93 32.97 -14.26
CA LYS A 40 -6.92 33.98 -15.33
C LYS A 40 -6.33 33.41 -16.61
N ASP A 41 -6.73 33.93 -17.77
CA ASP A 41 -6.05 33.64 -19.04
C ASP A 41 -4.76 34.47 -19.19
N GLY A 42 -4.10 34.34 -20.34
CA GLY A 42 -2.89 35.10 -20.68
C GLY A 42 -3.10 36.61 -20.80
N GLU A 43 -4.34 37.07 -20.95
CA GLU A 43 -4.71 38.50 -21.01
C GLU A 43 -5.13 39.04 -19.63
N GLY A 44 -5.27 38.16 -18.63
CA GLY A 44 -5.64 38.52 -17.27
C GLY A 44 -7.16 38.48 -16.99
N ASN A 45 -7.98 38.00 -17.93
CA ASN A 45 -9.42 37.87 -17.74
C ASN A 45 -9.74 36.70 -16.80
N GLU A 46 -10.72 36.88 -15.92
CA GLU A 46 -11.14 35.84 -14.97
C GLU A 46 -11.82 34.67 -15.70
N LEU A 47 -11.20 33.49 -15.60
CA LEU A 47 -11.76 32.22 -16.08
C LEU A 47 -12.61 31.52 -15.01
N GLY A 48 -12.31 31.78 -13.74
CA GLY A 48 -13.08 31.32 -12.60
C GLY A 48 -12.42 31.67 -11.27
N ARG A 49 -13.14 31.43 -10.17
CA ARG A 49 -12.63 31.63 -8.81
C ARG A 49 -13.17 30.57 -7.86
N ILE A 50 -12.43 30.30 -6.79
CA ILE A 50 -12.85 29.41 -5.72
C ILE A 50 -12.46 29.99 -4.36
N ASN A 51 -13.35 29.88 -3.38
CA ASN A 51 -13.08 30.33 -2.01
C ASN A 51 -12.64 29.14 -1.18
N MET A 52 -11.60 29.29 -0.37
CA MET A 52 -11.06 28.26 0.50
C MET A 52 -11.00 28.78 1.93
N GLY A 53 -11.23 27.88 2.89
CA GLY A 53 -11.15 28.20 4.31
C GLY A 53 -11.16 26.95 5.18
N TRP A 54 -11.20 27.18 6.49
CA TRP A 54 -11.39 26.16 7.50
C TRP A 54 -12.87 25.92 7.76
N ASP A 55 -13.32 24.66 7.74
CA ASP A 55 -14.72 24.31 8.05
C ASP A 55 -14.93 23.75 9.47
N GLY A 56 -13.90 23.86 10.32
CA GLY A 56 -13.87 23.31 11.67
C GLY A 56 -13.00 22.06 11.78
N GLU A 57 -12.92 21.26 10.71
CA GLU A 57 -12.21 19.98 10.72
C GLU A 57 -11.13 19.86 9.66
N SER A 58 -11.32 20.54 8.52
CA SER A 58 -10.48 20.40 7.33
C SER A 58 -10.40 21.68 6.50
N LEU A 59 -9.42 21.73 5.58
CA LEU A 59 -9.42 22.72 4.51
C LEU A 59 -10.48 22.35 3.49
N ARG A 60 -11.31 23.33 3.12
CA ARG A 60 -12.38 23.15 2.14
C ARG A 60 -12.42 24.31 1.17
N ALA A 61 -12.51 24.00 -0.12
CA ALA A 61 -12.66 24.99 -1.17
C ALA A 61 -14.02 24.84 -1.87
N VAL A 62 -14.74 25.94 -2.04
CA VAL A 62 -16.12 25.97 -2.54
C VAL A 62 -16.30 27.10 -3.54
N PHE A 63 -16.93 26.77 -4.65
CA PHE A 63 -17.56 27.71 -5.57
C PHE A 63 -19.05 27.39 -5.69
N GLY A 64 -19.90 28.42 -5.76
CA GLY A 64 -21.33 28.29 -6.04
C GLY A 64 -21.77 29.35 -7.05
N GLY A 65 -22.45 28.93 -8.11
CA GLY A 65 -22.88 29.84 -9.18
C GLY A 65 -23.67 29.17 -10.30
N ALA A 66 -23.61 29.77 -11.50
CA ALA A 66 -24.22 29.24 -12.71
C ALA A 66 -23.52 27.95 -13.19
N ARG A 67 -24.28 27.09 -13.88
CA ARG A 67 -23.81 25.78 -14.38
C ARG A 67 -22.53 25.88 -15.19
N GLU A 68 -22.52 26.73 -16.21
CA GLU A 68 -21.39 26.91 -17.13
C GLU A 68 -20.10 27.32 -16.40
N LYS A 69 -20.22 28.23 -15.43
CA LYS A 69 -19.07 28.67 -14.61
C LYS A 69 -18.55 27.55 -13.72
N ALA A 70 -19.45 26.75 -13.14
CA ALA A 70 -19.08 25.60 -12.32
C ALA A 70 -18.40 24.50 -13.15
N GLU A 71 -18.94 24.16 -14.31
CA GLU A 71 -18.37 23.15 -15.23
C GLU A 71 -17.01 23.60 -15.77
N ARG A 72 -16.87 24.88 -16.16
CA ARG A 72 -15.58 25.45 -16.57
C ARG A 72 -14.54 25.38 -15.45
N LEU A 73 -14.90 25.80 -14.23
CA LEU A 73 -14.01 25.73 -13.08
C LEU A 73 -13.60 24.29 -12.76
N ALA A 74 -14.54 23.34 -12.78
CA ALA A 74 -14.23 21.93 -12.58
C ALA A 74 -13.24 21.42 -13.65
N SER A 75 -13.39 21.82 -14.92
CA SER A 75 -12.44 21.46 -15.97
C SER A 75 -11.05 22.05 -15.74
N ILE A 76 -10.95 23.31 -15.29
CA ILE A 76 -9.65 23.93 -14.95
C ILE A 76 -8.99 23.15 -13.82
N LEU A 77 -9.71 22.90 -12.72
CA LEU A 77 -9.18 22.20 -11.55
C LEU A 77 -8.76 20.75 -11.90
N ASN A 78 -9.52 20.06 -12.75
CA ASN A 78 -9.14 18.74 -13.25
C ASN A 78 -7.84 18.78 -14.08
N ALA A 79 -7.67 19.80 -14.94
CA ALA A 79 -6.43 19.99 -15.70
C ALA A 79 -5.23 20.32 -14.80
N LEU A 80 -5.48 20.88 -13.61
CA LEU A 80 -4.46 21.18 -12.60
C LEU A 80 -4.17 20.01 -11.65
N GLY A 81 -4.84 18.86 -11.81
CA GLY A 81 -4.58 17.63 -11.06
C GLY A 81 -5.57 17.32 -9.93
N ALA A 82 -6.58 18.16 -9.69
CA ALA A 82 -7.67 17.77 -8.79
C ALA A 82 -8.62 16.77 -9.47
N LYS A 83 -9.36 15.97 -8.69
CA LYS A 83 -10.47 15.15 -9.20
C LYS A 83 -11.79 15.75 -8.70
N VAL A 84 -12.45 16.57 -9.52
CA VAL A 84 -13.68 17.29 -9.12
C VAL A 84 -14.75 17.31 -10.22
N LYS A 85 -16.02 17.33 -9.80
CA LYS A 85 -17.17 17.48 -10.69
C LYS A 85 -18.05 18.64 -10.23
N ALA A 86 -18.67 19.33 -11.18
CA ALA A 86 -19.73 20.28 -10.88
C ALA A 86 -21.01 19.50 -10.52
N ARG A 87 -21.67 19.88 -9.43
CA ARG A 87 -22.91 19.24 -8.96
C ARG A 87 -23.98 20.28 -8.68
N GLN A 88 -25.23 19.98 -9.01
CA GLN A 88 -26.36 20.84 -8.66
C GLN A 88 -26.69 20.68 -7.17
N TYR A 89 -26.79 21.81 -6.47
CA TYR A 89 -27.22 21.91 -5.07
C TYR A 89 -28.31 22.98 -4.99
N GLY A 90 -29.57 22.55 -4.91
CA GLY A 90 -30.73 23.44 -4.99
C GLY A 90 -30.77 24.19 -6.32
N ASN A 91 -30.79 25.52 -6.26
CA ASN A 91 -30.84 26.41 -7.43
C ASN A 91 -29.45 26.84 -7.94
N LYS A 92 -28.34 26.31 -7.39
CA LYS A 92 -26.98 26.67 -7.79
C LYS A 92 -26.17 25.44 -8.15
N TRP A 93 -25.16 25.65 -8.99
CA TRP A 93 -24.14 24.64 -9.28
C TRP A 93 -22.92 24.89 -8.40
N ARG A 94 -22.41 23.82 -7.78
CA ARG A 94 -21.32 23.85 -6.82
C ARG A 94 -20.13 23.05 -7.32
N VAL A 95 -18.94 23.58 -7.08
CA VAL A 95 -17.66 22.86 -7.16
C VAL A 95 -17.07 22.85 -5.77
N GLU A 96 -16.63 21.69 -5.30
CA GLU A 96 -16.13 21.52 -3.95
C GLU A 96 -14.85 20.67 -3.94
N LEU A 97 -13.82 21.15 -3.26
CA LEU A 97 -12.56 20.42 -3.04
C LEU A 97 -12.40 20.12 -1.55
N SER A 98 -12.11 18.86 -1.25
CA SER A 98 -11.62 18.42 0.06
C SER A 98 -10.15 18.83 0.23
N THR A 99 -9.62 18.71 1.46
CA THR A 99 -8.19 18.93 1.73
C THR A 99 -7.29 18.12 0.79
N ASP A 100 -7.61 16.87 0.51
CA ASP A 100 -6.80 16.03 -0.37
C ASP A 100 -6.88 16.47 -1.83
N SER A 101 -8.04 16.96 -2.28
CA SER A 101 -8.18 17.55 -3.62
C SER A 101 -7.44 18.89 -3.74
N ILE A 102 -7.40 19.66 -2.65
CA ILE A 102 -6.62 20.90 -2.56
C ILE A 102 -5.12 20.57 -2.65
N THR A 103 -4.64 19.55 -1.93
CA THR A 103 -3.21 19.19 -1.95
C THR A 103 -2.79 18.44 -3.22
N ALA A 104 -3.73 17.94 -4.02
CA ALA A 104 -3.47 17.32 -5.32
C ALA A 104 -2.98 18.30 -6.38
N ILE A 105 -3.37 19.58 -6.30
CA ILE A 105 -2.95 20.59 -7.27
C ILE A 105 -1.51 21.02 -6.97
N ARG A 106 -0.61 20.78 -7.92
CA ARG A 106 0.85 20.97 -7.74
C ARG A 106 1.42 22.23 -8.35
N ARG A 107 0.56 23.15 -8.75
CA ARG A 107 0.98 24.46 -9.24
C ARG A 107 1.67 25.23 -8.09
N PRO A 108 2.90 25.75 -8.29
CA PRO A 108 3.59 26.51 -7.25
C PRO A 108 2.75 27.64 -6.68
N GLU A 109 2.03 28.36 -7.56
CA GLU A 109 1.17 29.49 -7.19
C GLU A 109 -0.01 29.06 -6.31
N TRP A 110 -0.56 27.87 -6.59
CA TRP A 110 -1.61 27.28 -5.76
C TRP A 110 -1.05 26.84 -4.40
N LEU A 111 0.07 26.12 -4.38
CA LEU A 111 0.69 25.64 -3.14
C LEU A 111 1.10 26.81 -2.23
N GLU A 112 1.61 27.88 -2.81
CA GLU A 112 1.91 29.13 -2.09
C GLU A 112 0.66 29.75 -1.48
N ALA A 113 -0.44 29.85 -2.25
CA ALA A 113 -1.71 30.37 -1.77
C ALA A 113 -2.25 29.56 -0.58
N VAL A 114 -2.24 28.23 -0.68
CA VAL A 114 -2.73 27.36 0.40
C VAL A 114 -1.80 27.38 1.61
N LYS A 115 -0.48 27.43 1.40
CA LYS A 115 0.49 27.61 2.49
C LYS A 115 0.22 28.90 3.26
N ALA A 116 0.00 30.01 2.55
CA ALA A 116 -0.33 31.29 3.17
C ALA A 116 -1.62 31.22 4.00
N LEU A 117 -2.66 30.53 3.52
CA LEU A 117 -3.89 30.28 4.30
C LEU A 117 -3.62 29.47 5.56
N VAL A 118 -2.84 28.38 5.48
CA VAL A 118 -2.53 27.53 6.65
C VAL A 118 -1.78 28.32 7.72
N GLU A 119 -0.79 29.13 7.32
CA GLU A 119 -0.05 30.01 8.23
C GLU A 119 -0.97 31.05 8.89
N GLU A 120 -1.89 31.62 8.13
CA GLU A 120 -2.84 32.61 8.64
C GLU A 120 -3.87 31.99 9.61
N LEU A 121 -4.37 30.79 9.32
CA LEU A 121 -5.25 30.05 10.23
C LEU A 121 -4.57 29.77 11.58
N TYR A 122 -3.27 29.44 11.55
CA TYR A 122 -2.47 29.27 12.76
C TYR A 122 -2.28 30.60 13.51
N ARG A 123 -1.94 31.68 12.79
CA ARG A 123 -1.78 33.01 13.36
C ARG A 123 -3.06 33.50 14.06
N CYS A 124 -4.23 33.20 13.47
CA CYS A 124 -5.54 33.51 14.04
C CYS A 124 -5.99 32.52 15.13
N SER A 125 -5.16 31.53 15.50
CA SER A 125 -5.49 30.49 16.49
C SER A 125 -6.72 29.63 16.13
N VAL A 126 -7.08 29.55 14.85
CA VAL A 126 -8.15 28.68 14.35
C VAL A 126 -7.71 27.22 14.37
N ILE A 127 -6.42 26.99 14.14
CA ILE A 127 -5.78 25.68 14.20
C ILE A 127 -4.56 25.73 15.12
N ASP A 128 -4.26 24.61 15.77
CA ASP A 128 -3.06 24.48 16.60
C ASP A 128 -1.79 24.21 15.77
N SER A 129 -0.63 24.24 16.44
CA SER A 129 0.68 24.01 15.81
C SER A 129 0.78 22.61 15.18
N ARG A 130 0.22 21.59 15.82
CA ARG A 130 0.22 20.21 15.32
C ARG A 130 -0.54 20.11 14.00
N LYS A 131 -1.70 20.77 13.90
CA LYS A 131 -2.54 20.78 12.72
C LYS A 131 -1.94 21.62 11.60
N ARG A 132 -1.32 22.75 11.91
CA ARG A 132 -0.51 23.54 10.97
C ARG A 132 0.57 22.67 10.33
N ASP A 133 1.40 22.02 11.14
CA ASP A 133 2.49 21.16 10.64
C ASP A 133 1.96 20.00 9.79
N TYR A 134 0.86 19.39 10.22
CA TYR A 134 0.18 18.34 9.45
C TYR A 134 -0.26 18.82 8.06
N LEU A 135 -0.92 19.99 7.97
CA LEU A 135 -1.39 20.55 6.71
C LEU A 135 -0.24 20.98 5.80
N LEU A 136 0.80 21.60 6.35
CA LEU A 136 2.01 21.96 5.60
C LEU A 136 2.72 20.72 5.03
N ARG A 137 2.82 19.64 5.81
CA ARG A 137 3.32 18.34 5.31
C ARG A 137 2.42 17.78 4.20
N LYS A 138 1.10 17.82 4.37
CA LYS A 138 0.16 17.39 3.31
C LYS A 138 0.32 18.22 2.03
N LEU A 139 0.56 19.52 2.13
CA LEU A 139 0.79 20.38 0.96
C LEU A 139 2.11 20.06 0.25
N ALA A 140 3.18 19.84 1.02
CA ALA A 140 4.47 19.44 0.48
C ALA A 140 4.37 18.11 -0.30
N PHE A 141 3.66 17.12 0.24
CA PHE A 141 3.69 15.74 -0.28
C PHE A 141 2.48 15.33 -1.12
N GLY A 142 1.36 16.05 -1.03
CA GLY A 142 0.14 15.86 -1.81
C GLY A 142 -0.89 14.92 -1.21
N PRO A 143 -1.85 14.45 -2.04
CA PRO A 143 -2.82 13.47 -1.60
C PRO A 143 -2.07 12.21 -1.22
N ASN A 144 -2.31 11.75 0.01
CA ASN A 144 -1.81 10.49 0.52
C ASN A 144 -2.68 9.36 0.02
N VAL A 145 -2.84 9.26 -1.29
CA VAL A 145 -3.74 8.28 -1.90
C VAL A 145 -2.95 7.48 -2.92
N ILE A 146 -3.09 6.17 -2.83
CA ILE A 146 -2.68 5.23 -3.88
C ILE A 146 -3.94 4.59 -4.47
N GLU A 147 -3.87 4.19 -5.73
CA GLU A 147 -4.97 3.49 -6.39
C GLU A 147 -4.63 1.99 -6.49
N ILE A 148 -5.51 1.13 -5.99
CA ILE A 148 -5.35 -0.32 -6.03
C ILE A 148 -6.59 -0.89 -6.70
N ALA A 149 -6.42 -1.47 -7.89
CA ALA A 149 -7.51 -2.04 -8.68
C ALA A 149 -8.72 -1.07 -8.86
N GLY A 150 -8.44 0.20 -9.17
CA GLY A 150 -9.47 1.24 -9.33
C GLY A 150 -10.04 1.80 -8.02
N VAL A 151 -9.51 1.37 -6.86
CA VAL A 151 -9.92 1.86 -5.54
C VAL A 151 -8.88 2.82 -4.99
N GLU A 152 -9.31 4.05 -4.71
CA GLU A 152 -8.50 5.01 -3.97
C GLU A 152 -8.40 4.63 -2.49
N MET A 153 -7.16 4.48 -2.02
CA MET A 153 -6.85 4.14 -0.64
C MET A 153 -5.94 5.19 -0.01
N SER A 154 -6.32 5.66 1.16
CA SER A 154 -5.54 6.62 1.95
C SER A 154 -4.36 5.92 2.63
N VAL A 155 -3.19 6.54 2.54
CA VAL A 155 -1.94 6.13 3.17
C VAL A 155 -1.69 6.98 4.41
N GLU A 156 -1.65 6.33 5.55
CA GLU A 156 -1.35 6.93 6.86
C GLU A 156 -0.02 6.36 7.36
N TRP A 157 0.82 7.26 7.88
CA TRP A 157 2.06 6.90 8.56
C TRP A 157 1.81 7.12 10.05
N GLU A 158 1.96 6.05 10.84
CA GLU A 158 1.77 6.10 12.29
C GLU A 158 3.13 6.09 12.98
N GLU A 159 3.31 6.98 13.96
CA GLU A 159 4.47 6.98 14.84
C GLU A 159 3.97 6.62 16.25
N ARG A 160 4.39 5.48 16.79
CA ARG A 160 4.00 5.00 18.12
C ARG A 160 5.23 4.64 18.92
N ALA A 161 5.53 5.38 19.99
CA ALA A 161 6.50 5.01 21.04
C ALA A 161 7.82 4.42 20.49
N GLY A 162 8.43 5.08 19.50
CA GLY A 162 9.68 4.65 18.86
C GLY A 162 9.53 3.59 17.74
N SER A 163 8.31 3.33 17.28
CA SER A 163 8.03 2.48 16.11
C SER A 163 7.23 3.24 15.06
N GLU A 164 7.72 3.20 13.83
CA GLU A 164 7.03 3.73 12.66
C GLU A 164 6.21 2.61 11.99
N GLY A 165 5.02 2.97 11.54
CA GLY A 165 4.07 2.05 10.93
C GLY A 165 3.43 2.64 9.67
N LEU A 166 3.10 1.76 8.73
CA LEU A 166 2.36 2.10 7.53
C LEU A 166 0.95 1.53 7.64
N LYS A 167 -0.05 2.33 7.29
CA LYS A 167 -1.44 1.93 7.27
C LYS A 167 -2.10 2.43 6.00
N ILE A 168 -2.78 1.52 5.30
CA ILE A 168 -3.48 1.84 4.06
C ILE A 168 -4.96 1.50 4.26
N ILE A 169 -5.83 2.49 4.13
CA ILE A 169 -7.26 2.37 4.45
C ILE A 169 -8.15 2.91 3.33
N CYS A 170 -9.37 2.38 3.27
CA CYS A 170 -10.48 2.95 2.52
C CYS A 170 -11.69 3.04 3.45
N GLN A 171 -12.40 4.17 3.40
CA GLN A 171 -13.63 4.40 4.17
C GLN A 171 -14.82 4.69 3.25
N PRO A 172 -15.45 3.66 2.68
CA PRO A 172 -16.59 3.83 1.79
C PRO A 172 -17.77 4.50 2.52
N GLY A 173 -18.37 5.50 1.85
CA GLY A 173 -19.48 6.30 2.40
C GLY A 173 -20.85 5.61 2.36
N SER A 174 -20.99 4.51 1.62
CA SER A 174 -22.24 3.72 1.53
C SER A 174 -21.97 2.23 1.59
N ALA A 175 -23.02 1.44 1.85
CA ALA A 175 -22.94 -0.01 1.81
C ALA A 175 -22.63 -0.54 0.40
N GLU A 176 -23.21 0.04 -0.66
CA GLU A 176 -22.88 -0.38 -2.03
C GLU A 176 -21.42 -0.08 -2.37
N ALA A 177 -20.92 1.10 -1.99
CA ALA A 177 -19.52 1.46 -2.18
C ALA A 177 -18.58 0.52 -1.41
N PHE A 178 -18.98 0.08 -0.22
CA PHE A 178 -18.22 -0.88 0.57
C PHE A 178 -18.11 -2.24 -0.14
N GLU A 179 -19.23 -2.81 -0.59
CA GLU A 179 -19.23 -4.08 -1.30
C GLU A 179 -18.48 -4.00 -2.63
N ALA A 180 -18.59 -2.88 -3.35
CA ALA A 180 -17.83 -2.65 -4.58
C ALA A 180 -16.32 -2.68 -4.34
N VAL A 181 -15.83 -2.05 -3.26
CA VAL A 181 -14.40 -2.08 -2.91
C VAL A 181 -13.95 -3.48 -2.51
N VAL A 182 -14.71 -4.18 -1.67
CA VAL A 182 -14.38 -5.56 -1.27
C VAL A 182 -14.31 -6.48 -2.49
N LYS A 183 -15.26 -6.34 -3.40
CA LYS A 183 -15.30 -7.08 -4.67
C LYS A 183 -14.09 -6.78 -5.54
N ALA A 184 -13.78 -5.50 -5.77
CA ALA A 184 -12.62 -5.09 -6.59
C ALA A 184 -11.30 -5.64 -6.05
N LEU A 185 -11.09 -5.61 -4.73
CA LEU A 185 -9.90 -6.20 -4.10
C LEU A 185 -9.83 -7.72 -4.30
N LYS A 186 -10.96 -8.43 -4.12
CA LYS A 186 -11.04 -9.88 -4.33
C LYS A 186 -10.79 -10.26 -5.79
N GLU A 187 -11.34 -9.51 -6.74
CA GLU A 187 -11.12 -9.68 -8.18
C GLU A 187 -9.65 -9.41 -8.58
N ALA A 188 -8.97 -8.50 -7.88
CA ALA A 188 -7.53 -8.29 -8.01
C ALA A 188 -6.66 -9.37 -7.31
N GLY A 189 -7.29 -10.38 -6.71
CA GLY A 189 -6.63 -11.49 -6.04
C GLY A 189 -6.10 -11.18 -4.64
N PHE A 190 -6.64 -10.14 -3.99
CA PHE A 190 -6.45 -9.95 -2.55
C PHE A 190 -7.44 -10.82 -1.78
N GLU A 191 -6.96 -11.46 -0.71
CA GLU A 191 -7.76 -12.34 0.13
C GLU A 191 -8.12 -11.67 1.45
N GLU A 192 -9.42 -11.73 1.78
CA GLU A 192 -9.94 -11.16 3.00
C GLU A 192 -9.44 -11.93 4.23
N GLY A 193 -8.77 -11.18 5.10
CA GLY A 193 -8.17 -11.66 6.33
C GLY A 193 -6.72 -12.12 6.20
N VAL A 194 -6.18 -12.21 4.98
CA VAL A 194 -4.74 -12.42 4.73
C VAL A 194 -4.12 -11.08 4.33
N GLN A 195 -4.48 -10.54 3.16
CA GLN A 195 -3.99 -9.24 2.73
C GLN A 195 -4.85 -8.10 3.28
N PHE A 196 -6.17 -8.19 3.37
CA PHE A 196 -6.95 -7.05 3.90
C PHE A 196 -7.94 -7.47 4.97
N THR A 197 -8.68 -6.55 5.54
CA THR A 197 -9.86 -6.86 6.35
C THR A 197 -10.90 -5.79 6.14
N ALA A 198 -12.14 -6.24 6.02
CA ALA A 198 -13.29 -5.40 5.80
C ALA A 198 -14.18 -5.42 7.04
N LYS A 199 -14.52 -4.24 7.56
CA LYS A 199 -15.48 -4.04 8.64
C LYS A 199 -16.69 -3.35 8.05
N ALA A 200 -17.77 -4.12 7.88
CA ALA A 200 -19.02 -3.62 7.31
C ALA A 200 -19.55 -2.43 8.13
N PRO A 201 -20.23 -1.47 7.47
CA PRO A 201 -20.90 -0.38 8.16
C PRO A 201 -21.88 -0.93 9.19
N LYS A 202 -21.84 -0.40 10.42
CA LYS A 202 -22.77 -0.78 11.49
C LYS A 202 -23.77 0.34 11.74
N LYS A 203 -25.05 -0.02 11.84
CA LYS A 203 -26.06 0.89 12.42
C LYS A 203 -25.72 1.07 13.90
N SER A 204 -25.42 2.29 14.34
CA SER A 204 -25.29 2.54 15.78
C SER A 204 -26.65 2.43 16.47
N LYS A 205 -26.65 2.16 17.78
CA LYS A 205 -27.87 2.18 18.63
C LYS A 205 -28.61 3.53 18.58
N TYR A 206 -27.94 4.60 18.12
CA TYR A 206 -28.48 5.96 18.01
C TYR A 206 -28.85 6.34 16.57
N GLY A 207 -28.96 5.38 15.64
CA GLY A 207 -29.37 5.65 14.25
C GLY A 207 -28.28 6.24 13.35
N VAL A 208 -27.13 6.66 13.88
CA VAL A 208 -25.99 7.10 13.07
C VAL A 208 -25.27 5.89 12.47
N ALA A 209 -25.25 5.76 11.14
CA ALA A 209 -24.50 4.69 10.48
C ALA A 209 -22.99 4.97 10.60
N LYS A 210 -22.23 4.05 11.19
CA LYS A 210 -20.77 4.07 11.07
C LYS A 210 -20.40 3.63 9.67
N SER A 211 -19.57 4.41 8.98
CA SER A 211 -19.03 4.07 7.66
C SER A 211 -18.28 2.75 7.69
N GLY A 212 -18.26 2.06 6.55
CA GLY A 212 -17.46 0.84 6.39
C GLY A 212 -15.98 1.19 6.47
N LEU A 213 -15.16 0.27 6.98
CA LEU A 213 -13.72 0.45 7.05
C LEU A 213 -13.02 -0.76 6.46
N ILE A 214 -12.19 -0.51 5.46
CA ILE A 214 -11.33 -1.52 4.83
C ILE A 214 -9.89 -1.13 5.10
N TYR A 215 -9.10 -2.06 5.64
CA TYR A 215 -7.68 -1.85 5.89
C TYR A 215 -6.84 -2.94 5.23
N LEU A 216 -5.75 -2.53 4.60
CA LEU A 216 -4.72 -3.45 4.13
C LEU A 216 -3.82 -3.86 5.31
N LYS A 217 -3.52 -5.15 5.39
CA LYS A 217 -2.57 -5.74 6.33
C LYS A 217 -1.18 -5.67 5.74
N ILE A 218 -0.29 -4.98 6.44
CA ILE A 218 1.12 -4.85 6.10
C ILE A 218 1.90 -5.93 6.89
N PRO A 219 2.87 -6.65 6.29
CA PRO A 219 3.39 -6.46 4.93
C PRO A 219 2.65 -7.24 3.83
N ALA A 220 1.74 -8.16 4.18
CA ALA A 220 1.11 -9.10 3.24
C ALA A 220 0.50 -8.45 1.99
N SER A 221 -0.15 -7.30 2.13
CA SER A 221 -0.72 -6.56 0.99
C SER A 221 0.33 -6.00 0.06
N LEU A 222 1.46 -5.52 0.61
CA LEU A 222 2.55 -4.98 -0.20
C LEU A 222 3.25 -6.09 -0.98
N TRP A 223 3.36 -7.28 -0.38
CA TRP A 223 3.86 -8.46 -1.10
C TRP A 223 2.97 -8.81 -2.28
N ARG A 224 1.64 -8.77 -2.11
CA ARG A 224 0.71 -9.00 -3.21
C ARG A 224 0.81 -7.93 -4.30
N LEU A 225 0.99 -6.66 -3.93
CA LEU A 225 1.21 -5.59 -4.90
C LEU A 225 2.50 -5.82 -5.70
N GLU A 226 3.59 -6.20 -5.03
CA GLU A 226 4.87 -6.47 -5.70
C GLU A 226 4.80 -7.72 -6.59
N GLU A 227 4.11 -8.78 -6.16
CA GLU A 227 3.84 -9.96 -6.99
C GLU A 227 3.11 -9.57 -8.29
N LEU A 228 2.04 -8.78 -8.19
CA LEU A 228 1.28 -8.29 -9.35
C LEU A 228 2.12 -7.37 -10.23
N ARG A 229 2.96 -6.52 -9.64
CA ARG A 229 3.91 -5.68 -10.37
C ARG A 229 4.90 -6.54 -11.17
N GLN A 230 5.46 -7.60 -10.60
CA GLN A 230 6.37 -8.52 -11.30
C GLN A 230 5.65 -9.30 -12.42
N GLN A 231 4.34 -9.49 -12.30
CA GLN A 231 3.49 -10.06 -13.36
C GLN A 231 3.13 -9.04 -14.46
N GLY A 232 3.60 -7.80 -14.37
CA GLY A 232 3.34 -6.74 -15.36
C GLY A 232 2.01 -6.02 -15.20
N VAL A 233 1.37 -6.09 -14.03
CA VAL A 233 0.10 -5.40 -13.77
C VAL A 233 0.37 -3.91 -13.54
N GLY A 234 0.07 -3.08 -14.56
CA GLY A 234 0.45 -1.66 -14.58
C GLY A 234 -0.10 -0.82 -13.41
N TRP A 235 -1.33 -1.08 -12.94
CA TRP A 235 -1.85 -0.35 -11.78
C TRP A 235 -1.12 -0.72 -10.47
N ALA A 236 -0.58 -1.95 -10.37
CA ALA A 236 0.17 -2.37 -9.20
C ALA A 236 1.57 -1.71 -9.19
N GLU A 237 2.20 -1.59 -10.37
CA GLU A 237 3.43 -0.81 -10.53
C GLU A 237 3.24 0.65 -10.10
N GLU A 238 2.16 1.29 -10.58
CA GLU A 238 1.82 2.66 -10.18
C GLU A 238 1.60 2.79 -8.67
N ALA A 239 0.85 1.86 -8.08
CA ALA A 239 0.59 1.86 -6.64
C ALA A 239 1.88 1.76 -5.81
N VAL A 240 2.80 0.85 -6.19
CA VAL A 240 4.10 0.68 -5.52
C VAL A 240 4.96 1.93 -5.71
N ARG A 241 5.12 2.42 -6.95
CA ARG A 241 5.90 3.63 -7.24
C ARG A 241 5.39 4.82 -6.42
N ARG A 242 4.07 5.02 -6.40
CA ARG A 242 3.45 6.12 -5.68
C ARG A 242 3.65 6.00 -4.17
N LEU A 243 3.57 4.79 -3.62
CA LEU A 243 3.87 4.53 -2.21
C LEU A 243 5.33 4.86 -1.87
N GLU A 244 6.28 4.48 -2.74
CA GLU A 244 7.70 4.79 -2.56
C GLU A 244 8.00 6.29 -2.65
N GLU A 245 7.39 7.01 -3.59
CA GLU A 245 7.49 8.47 -3.68
C GLU A 245 7.01 9.12 -2.38
N MET A 246 5.86 8.69 -1.86
CA MET A 246 5.33 9.19 -0.58
C MET A 246 6.25 8.88 0.60
N ALA A 247 6.91 7.72 0.59
CA ALA A 247 7.84 7.30 1.63
C ALA A 247 9.15 8.09 1.58
N LYS A 248 9.75 8.22 0.39
CA LYS A 248 10.96 9.02 0.15
C LYS A 248 10.77 10.47 0.56
N ALA A 249 9.65 11.06 0.18
CA ALA A 249 9.34 12.44 0.53
C ALA A 249 9.22 12.66 2.05
N ARG A 250 8.95 11.61 2.82
CA ARG A 250 8.85 11.64 4.29
C ARG A 250 10.07 11.10 5.01
N GLU A 251 11.12 10.73 4.28
CA GLU A 251 12.30 10.04 4.84
C GLU A 251 11.97 8.66 5.46
N LEU A 252 10.79 8.12 5.14
CA LEU A 252 10.27 6.82 5.60
C LEU A 252 10.49 5.70 4.56
N TYR A 253 11.36 5.94 3.56
CA TYR A 253 11.60 4.95 2.50
C TYR A 253 12.11 3.61 3.04
N HIS A 254 12.93 3.66 4.09
CA HIS A 254 13.46 2.46 4.74
C HIS A 254 12.35 1.53 5.26
N LEU A 255 11.19 2.07 5.66
CA LEU A 255 10.04 1.29 6.13
C LEU A 255 9.37 0.53 4.97
N VAL A 256 9.10 1.22 3.86
CA VAL A 256 8.50 0.61 2.66
C VAL A 256 9.46 -0.41 2.03
N GLU A 257 10.73 -0.04 1.90
CA GLU A 257 11.79 -0.94 1.42
C GLU A 257 11.86 -2.19 2.31
N GLY A 258 11.85 -2.03 3.63
CA GLY A 258 11.87 -3.13 4.58
C GLY A 258 10.70 -4.11 4.40
N TYR A 259 9.51 -3.60 4.08
CA TYR A 259 8.36 -4.47 3.78
C TYR A 259 8.44 -5.12 2.40
N LEU A 260 8.90 -4.41 1.37
CA LEU A 260 8.93 -4.88 -0.02
C LEU A 260 10.12 -5.80 -0.33
N LYS A 261 11.24 -5.67 0.40
CA LYS A 261 12.48 -6.40 0.14
C LYS A 261 12.26 -7.90 -0.04
N LEU A 262 11.49 -8.53 0.85
CA LEU A 262 11.21 -9.97 0.76
C LEU A 262 10.42 -10.35 -0.49
N ALA A 263 9.49 -9.51 -0.92
CA ALA A 263 8.70 -9.76 -2.13
C ALA A 263 9.50 -9.49 -3.41
N ARG A 264 10.41 -8.51 -3.40
CA ARG A 264 11.33 -8.25 -4.53
C ARG A 264 12.32 -9.38 -4.75
N GLU A 265 12.80 -9.97 -3.66
CA GLU A 265 13.72 -11.09 -3.70
C GLU A 265 13.01 -12.43 -3.94
N ALA A 266 11.67 -12.47 -3.88
CA ALA A 266 10.91 -13.70 -4.06
C ALA A 266 11.14 -14.28 -5.45
N GLU A 267 11.44 -15.58 -5.50
CA GLU A 267 11.67 -16.32 -6.74
C GLU A 267 12.80 -15.78 -7.64
N SER A 268 13.72 -14.99 -7.07
CA SER A 268 14.88 -14.42 -7.78
C SER A 268 16.00 -15.42 -8.10
N ILE A 269 15.99 -16.61 -7.48
CA ILE A 269 17.02 -17.63 -7.62
C ILE A 269 16.42 -18.88 -8.27
N ASP A 270 16.94 -19.28 -9.42
CA ASP A 270 16.71 -20.61 -9.97
C ASP A 270 17.71 -21.60 -9.32
N PRO A 271 17.24 -22.58 -8.53
CA PRO A 271 18.13 -23.51 -7.84
C PRO A 271 18.70 -24.58 -8.78
N ARG A 272 18.18 -24.73 -9.99
CA ARG A 272 18.53 -25.83 -10.90
C ARG A 272 19.96 -25.68 -11.40
N GLY A 273 20.74 -26.74 -11.27
CA GLY A 273 22.16 -26.75 -11.64
C GLY A 273 23.08 -26.13 -10.58
N MET A 274 22.55 -25.65 -9.45
CA MET A 274 23.38 -25.13 -8.37
C MET A 274 24.29 -26.24 -7.81
N ILE A 275 25.60 -26.01 -7.90
CA ILE A 275 26.63 -26.94 -7.41
C ILE A 275 26.88 -26.64 -5.94
N VAL A 276 26.81 -27.68 -5.12
CA VAL A 276 27.03 -27.65 -3.69
C VAL A 276 28.26 -28.49 -3.37
N GLU A 277 29.32 -27.84 -2.90
CA GLU A 277 30.55 -28.50 -2.46
C GLU A 277 30.80 -28.28 -0.96
N ASP A 278 31.13 -29.36 -0.28
CA ASP A 278 31.63 -29.38 1.09
C ASP A 278 32.88 -30.27 1.13
N PRO A 279 34.06 -29.71 0.77
CA PRO A 279 35.31 -30.48 0.64
C PRO A 279 35.71 -31.16 1.96
N GLU A 280 35.49 -30.50 3.09
CA GLU A 280 35.80 -31.04 4.43
C GLU A 280 35.07 -32.36 4.71
N ARG A 281 33.92 -32.56 4.07
CA ARG A 281 33.05 -33.71 4.31
C ARG A 281 32.92 -34.62 3.09
N GLY A 282 33.64 -34.31 2.01
CA GLY A 282 33.63 -35.04 0.75
C GLY A 282 32.29 -34.99 0.03
N VAL A 283 31.53 -33.90 0.14
CA VAL A 283 30.23 -33.76 -0.54
C VAL A 283 30.41 -32.94 -1.81
N LYS A 284 29.90 -33.48 -2.91
CA LYS A 284 29.62 -32.76 -4.14
C LYS A 284 28.23 -33.15 -4.62
N ALA A 285 27.33 -32.17 -4.71
CA ALA A 285 25.96 -32.37 -5.14
C ALA A 285 25.52 -31.29 -6.13
N VAL A 286 24.59 -31.62 -7.02
CA VAL A 286 23.96 -30.66 -7.93
C VAL A 286 22.48 -30.65 -7.66
N ILE A 287 21.91 -29.48 -7.37
CA ILE A 287 20.47 -29.34 -7.14
C ILE A 287 19.76 -29.50 -8.49
N ARG A 288 18.83 -30.46 -8.55
CA ARG A 288 18.06 -30.77 -9.76
C ARG A 288 16.75 -30.01 -9.78
N ASP A 289 16.06 -29.93 -8.65
CA ASP A 289 14.86 -29.12 -8.51
C ASP A 289 14.51 -28.82 -7.06
N VAL A 290 13.74 -27.77 -6.84
CA VAL A 290 13.09 -27.49 -5.55
C VAL A 290 11.62 -27.20 -5.82
N LYS A 291 10.74 -28.04 -5.27
CA LYS A 291 9.30 -27.96 -5.51
C LYS A 291 8.55 -27.74 -4.21
N LEU A 292 7.43 -27.04 -4.30
CA LEU A 292 6.48 -26.97 -3.22
C LEU A 292 5.36 -27.97 -3.44
N ALA A 293 5.12 -28.80 -2.43
CA ALA A 293 3.95 -29.64 -2.28
C ALA A 293 3.14 -29.20 -1.06
N TRP A 294 1.93 -29.74 -0.91
CA TRP A 294 1.06 -29.46 0.23
C TRP A 294 0.73 -30.74 0.99
N ASP A 295 0.81 -30.68 2.30
CA ASP A 295 0.37 -31.71 3.24
C ASP A 295 -0.79 -31.13 4.05
N GLY A 296 -2.00 -31.26 3.50
CA GLY A 296 -3.16 -30.48 3.92
C GLY A 296 -2.91 -28.99 3.71
N ILE A 297 -3.01 -28.20 4.78
CA ILE A 297 -2.76 -26.74 4.78
C ILE A 297 -1.28 -26.39 5.00
N ARG A 298 -0.40 -27.38 5.12
CA ARG A 298 1.02 -27.19 5.45
C ARG A 298 1.90 -27.25 4.20
N PRO A 299 2.75 -26.26 3.95
CA PRO A 299 3.68 -26.32 2.83
C PRO A 299 4.79 -27.33 3.11
N ARG A 300 4.99 -28.25 2.18
CA ARG A 300 6.06 -29.26 2.17
C ARG A 300 7.03 -28.93 1.05
N VAL A 301 8.25 -28.55 1.41
CA VAL A 301 9.32 -28.31 0.43
C VAL A 301 9.97 -29.66 0.11
N VAL A 302 10.09 -29.97 -1.18
CA VAL A 302 10.75 -31.16 -1.72
C VAL A 302 11.98 -30.71 -2.50
N VAL A 303 13.14 -31.22 -2.12
CA VAL A 303 14.43 -30.92 -2.77
C VAL A 303 14.93 -32.17 -3.46
N GLU A 304 15.15 -32.07 -4.77
CA GLU A 304 15.75 -33.10 -5.62
C GLU A 304 17.20 -32.69 -5.95
N TYR A 305 18.15 -33.58 -5.74
CA TYR A 305 19.57 -33.32 -5.98
C TYR A 305 20.29 -34.58 -6.46
N GLU A 306 21.42 -34.42 -7.11
CA GLU A 306 22.28 -35.53 -7.53
C GLU A 306 23.60 -35.49 -6.78
N ALA A 307 24.03 -36.62 -6.23
CA ALA A 307 25.33 -36.75 -5.57
C ALA A 307 25.93 -38.12 -5.92
N GLY A 308 27.17 -38.12 -6.40
CA GLY A 308 27.85 -39.35 -6.86
C GLY A 308 27.13 -40.06 -8.01
N GLY A 309 26.51 -39.31 -8.94
CA GLY A 309 25.76 -39.87 -10.07
C GLY A 309 24.38 -40.42 -9.72
N VAL A 310 23.93 -40.32 -8.46
CA VAL A 310 22.64 -40.83 -8.00
C VAL A 310 21.71 -39.67 -7.65
N VAL A 311 20.53 -39.65 -8.27
CA VAL A 311 19.45 -38.70 -7.94
C VAL A 311 18.81 -39.12 -6.61
N LYS A 312 18.73 -38.17 -5.69
CA LYS A 312 18.19 -38.32 -4.34
C LYS A 312 17.20 -37.20 -4.08
N SER A 313 16.31 -37.42 -3.12
CA SER A 313 15.40 -36.38 -2.67
C SER A 313 15.22 -36.39 -1.16
N PHE A 314 14.84 -35.25 -0.62
CA PHE A 314 14.35 -35.13 0.75
C PHE A 314 13.30 -34.04 0.82
N SER A 315 12.51 -34.06 1.89
CA SER A 315 11.47 -33.07 2.10
C SER A 315 11.29 -32.72 3.56
N PHE A 316 10.76 -31.53 3.81
CA PHE A 316 10.37 -31.09 5.14
C PHE A 316 9.09 -30.26 5.06
N THR A 317 8.25 -30.41 6.06
CA THR A 317 6.93 -29.76 6.14
C THR A 317 6.98 -28.64 7.17
N TRP A 318 6.58 -27.45 6.75
CA TRP A 318 6.41 -26.30 7.63
C TRP A 318 5.13 -26.44 8.43
N SER A 319 5.21 -26.16 9.72
CA SER A 319 4.03 -26.13 10.59
C SER A 319 4.11 -24.94 11.54
N MET A 320 2.96 -24.55 12.04
CA MET A 320 2.84 -23.61 13.14
C MET A 320 2.74 -24.41 14.45
N TYR A 321 3.65 -24.15 15.38
CA TYR A 321 3.64 -24.73 16.72
C TYR A 321 3.22 -23.66 17.73
N GLY A 322 2.16 -23.96 18.48
CA GLY A 322 1.46 -22.98 19.32
C GLY A 322 0.99 -21.78 18.49
N ASN A 323 0.81 -20.63 19.14
CA ASN A 323 0.17 -19.49 18.49
C ASN A 323 1.14 -18.58 17.71
N ARG A 324 2.46 -18.89 17.64
CA ARG A 324 3.45 -17.94 17.08
C ARG A 324 4.67 -18.51 16.36
N ARG A 325 5.03 -19.79 16.54
CA ARG A 325 6.31 -20.33 16.05
C ARG A 325 6.12 -21.10 14.75
N ILE A 326 6.75 -20.63 13.67
CA ILE A 326 6.81 -21.34 12.40
C ILE A 326 8.08 -22.16 12.39
N MET A 327 7.97 -23.46 12.19
CA MET A 327 9.11 -24.36 12.15
C MET A 327 8.89 -25.58 11.25
N ALA A 328 10.00 -26.17 10.80
CA ALA A 328 10.03 -27.45 10.13
C ALA A 328 11.13 -28.32 10.75
N ASN A 329 10.82 -29.58 11.05
CA ASN A 329 11.82 -30.52 11.54
C ASN A 329 12.40 -31.31 10.37
N VAL A 330 13.72 -31.39 10.27
CA VAL A 330 14.40 -32.09 9.18
C VAL A 330 15.52 -33.00 9.70
N LYS A 331 15.58 -34.22 9.16
CA LYS A 331 16.69 -35.16 9.37
C LYS A 331 17.74 -34.96 8.29
N LEU A 332 18.98 -34.71 8.69
CA LEU A 332 20.09 -34.35 7.81
C LEU A 332 21.17 -35.43 7.84
N ASN A 333 21.68 -35.77 6.66
CA ASN A 333 22.99 -36.41 6.49
C ASN A 333 23.96 -35.38 5.92
N LYS A 334 25.22 -35.75 5.66
CA LYS A 334 26.24 -34.82 5.14
C LYS A 334 25.78 -34.09 3.87
N GLU A 335 25.20 -34.83 2.91
CA GLU A 335 24.71 -34.29 1.64
C GLU A 335 23.53 -33.33 1.83
N ARG A 336 22.48 -33.76 2.54
CA ARG A 336 21.28 -32.95 2.79
C ARG A 336 21.61 -31.68 3.58
N ALA A 337 22.53 -31.77 4.53
CA ALA A 337 22.98 -30.64 5.30
C ALA A 337 23.67 -29.59 4.42
N ALA A 338 24.55 -30.02 3.51
CA ALA A 338 25.22 -29.14 2.56
C ALA A 338 24.23 -28.51 1.58
N VAL A 339 23.32 -29.31 1.00
CA VAL A 339 22.30 -28.83 0.05
C VAL A 339 21.38 -27.82 0.73
N LEU A 340 20.91 -28.11 1.94
CA LEU A 340 20.03 -27.20 2.66
C LEU A 340 20.75 -25.92 3.09
N ALA A 341 22.03 -26.02 3.51
CA ALA A 341 22.86 -24.85 3.81
C ALA A 341 23.01 -23.93 2.59
N ALA A 342 23.18 -24.50 1.39
CA ALA A 342 23.25 -23.72 0.15
C ALA A 342 21.92 -23.01 -0.15
N LEU A 343 20.79 -23.70 0.01
CA LEU A 343 19.46 -23.13 -0.24
C LEU A 343 19.07 -22.05 0.78
N THR A 344 19.50 -22.16 2.03
CA THR A 344 19.14 -21.19 3.09
C THR A 344 20.22 -20.16 3.39
N GLY A 345 21.43 -20.35 2.88
CA GLY A 345 22.61 -19.56 3.25
C GLY A 345 23.11 -19.80 4.68
N ASP A 346 22.60 -20.83 5.38
CA ASP A 346 22.98 -21.14 6.76
C ASP A 346 24.01 -22.28 6.79
N ASN A 347 25.29 -21.92 6.87
CA ASN A 347 26.40 -22.88 6.93
C ASN A 347 26.43 -23.69 8.23
N GLU A 348 25.79 -23.24 9.31
CA GLU A 348 25.71 -24.01 10.56
C GLU A 348 24.89 -25.29 10.39
N LEU A 349 24.03 -25.37 9.36
CA LEU A 349 23.30 -26.58 9.03
C LEU A 349 24.23 -27.74 8.66
N ARG A 350 25.39 -27.45 8.06
CA ARG A 350 26.38 -28.46 7.63
C ARG A 350 26.77 -29.39 8.78
N ARG A 351 26.88 -28.87 10.01
CA ARG A 351 27.34 -29.65 11.17
C ARG A 351 26.25 -30.48 11.86
N LYS A 352 24.98 -30.35 11.45
CA LYS A 352 23.83 -30.93 12.16
C LYS A 352 23.37 -32.25 11.52
N LYS A 353 22.98 -33.22 12.36
CA LYS A 353 22.33 -34.49 11.94
C LYS A 353 20.80 -34.41 11.98
N ARG A 354 20.26 -33.52 12.81
CA ARG A 354 18.84 -33.18 12.90
C ARG A 354 18.75 -31.72 13.30
N THR A 355 17.79 -31.00 12.75
CA THR A 355 17.62 -29.59 13.10
C THR A 355 16.16 -29.16 12.96
N THR A 356 15.86 -28.03 13.59
CA THR A 356 14.60 -27.32 13.48
C THR A 356 14.87 -26.07 12.67
N LEU A 357 14.24 -25.99 11.50
CA LEU A 357 14.23 -24.79 10.69
C LEU A 357 13.24 -23.79 11.28
N HIS A 358 13.59 -22.51 11.22
CA HIS A 358 12.79 -21.41 11.75
C HIS A 358 12.35 -20.46 10.64
N ALA A 359 11.54 -19.44 10.98
CA ALA A 359 11.05 -18.44 10.03
C ALA A 359 12.17 -17.78 9.19
N THR A 360 13.37 -17.60 9.74
CA THR A 360 14.54 -17.10 9.00
C THR A 360 14.92 -17.98 7.81
N HIS A 361 14.84 -19.31 7.99
CA HIS A 361 15.12 -20.27 6.92
C HIS A 361 13.98 -20.30 5.90
N LEU A 362 12.73 -20.15 6.34
CA LEU A 362 11.59 -19.99 5.43
C LEU A 362 11.78 -18.77 4.54
N ILE A 363 12.14 -17.63 5.14
CA ILE A 363 12.41 -16.38 4.43
C ILE A 363 13.57 -16.53 3.44
N ALA A 364 14.60 -17.30 3.77
CA ALA A 364 15.67 -17.59 2.80
C ALA A 364 15.15 -18.39 1.59
N LEU A 365 14.30 -19.39 1.82
CA LEU A 365 13.68 -20.19 0.76
C LEU A 365 12.70 -19.40 -0.10
N VAL A 366 12.23 -18.23 0.35
CA VAL A 366 11.36 -17.36 -0.47
C VAL A 366 12.04 -16.95 -1.77
N LYS A 367 13.38 -16.89 -1.80
CA LYS A 367 14.13 -16.53 -3.01
C LYS A 367 14.09 -17.61 -4.10
N ILE A 368 13.71 -18.83 -3.74
CA ILE A 368 13.76 -19.98 -4.65
C ILE A 368 12.54 -19.97 -5.57
N LYS A 369 12.81 -19.99 -6.88
CA LYS A 369 11.80 -20.00 -7.94
C LYS A 369 10.82 -21.16 -7.79
N GLY A 370 9.52 -20.90 -7.98
CA GLY A 370 8.44 -21.88 -7.84
C GLY A 370 8.05 -22.25 -6.40
N VAL A 371 8.75 -21.72 -5.40
CA VAL A 371 8.48 -21.97 -3.96
C VAL A 371 8.20 -20.66 -3.23
N GLY A 372 8.74 -19.55 -3.72
CA GLY A 372 8.78 -18.27 -3.03
C GLY A 372 7.44 -17.66 -2.69
N TRP A 373 6.63 -17.37 -3.71
CA TRP A 373 5.34 -16.70 -3.51
C TRP A 373 4.36 -17.51 -2.66
N PRO A 374 4.20 -18.83 -2.89
CA PRO A 374 3.31 -19.62 -2.05
C PRO A 374 3.76 -19.69 -0.59
N LEU A 375 5.09 -19.75 -0.31
CA LEU A 375 5.60 -19.70 1.06
C LEU A 375 5.33 -18.35 1.73
N LEU A 376 5.52 -17.24 1.02
CA LEU A 376 5.19 -15.90 1.54
C LEU A 376 3.70 -15.78 1.86
N LYS A 377 2.83 -16.27 0.96
CA LYS A 377 1.38 -16.27 1.15
C LYS A 377 0.98 -17.07 2.39
N TRP A 378 1.48 -18.30 2.51
CA TRP A 378 1.22 -19.12 3.69
C TRP A 378 1.74 -18.46 4.97
N TYR A 379 2.95 -17.91 4.95
CA TYR A 379 3.53 -17.18 6.09
C TYR A 379 2.64 -16.00 6.52
N ALA A 380 2.12 -15.22 5.58
CA ALA A 380 1.20 -14.12 5.85
C ALA A 380 -0.12 -14.61 6.46
N GLU A 381 -0.69 -15.70 5.94
CA GLU A 381 -1.93 -16.27 6.44
C GLU A 381 -1.80 -16.73 7.91
N VAL A 382 -0.78 -17.53 8.22
CA VAL A 382 -0.60 -18.07 9.58
C VAL A 382 -0.28 -16.98 10.60
N LYS A 383 0.47 -15.94 10.21
CA LYS A 383 0.74 -14.78 11.06
C LYS A 383 -0.48 -13.87 11.24
N GLY A 384 -1.33 -13.79 10.22
CA GLY A 384 -2.50 -12.91 10.20
C GLY A 384 -3.71 -13.46 10.98
N LYS A 385 -3.82 -14.80 11.16
CA LYS A 385 -4.93 -15.49 11.83
C LYS A 385 -4.48 -16.79 12.55
N PRO A 386 -3.67 -16.72 13.62
CA PRO A 386 -3.14 -17.92 14.28
C PRO A 386 -4.24 -18.86 14.82
N GLU A 387 -5.36 -18.32 15.34
CA GLU A 387 -6.45 -19.13 15.89
C GLU A 387 -7.25 -19.89 14.81
N ARG A 388 -7.43 -19.31 13.62
CA ARG A 388 -8.12 -19.98 12.51
C ARG A 388 -7.27 -21.15 11.99
N TYR A 389 -5.96 -20.98 11.94
CA TYR A 389 -5.04 -22.02 11.52
C TYR A 389 -4.98 -23.17 12.54
N LYS A 390 -5.07 -22.87 13.84
CA LYS A 390 -5.18 -23.89 14.89
C LYS A 390 -6.41 -24.78 14.68
N LEU A 391 -7.58 -24.18 14.44
CA LEU A 391 -8.81 -24.91 14.15
C LEU A 391 -8.67 -25.78 12.89
N LEU A 392 -8.11 -25.23 11.81
CA LEU A 392 -7.90 -26.00 10.57
C LEU A 392 -6.92 -27.17 10.74
N LEU A 393 -5.87 -27.01 11.56
CA LEU A 393 -4.98 -28.11 11.92
C LEU A 393 -5.69 -29.17 12.76
N GLU A 394 -6.54 -28.77 13.71
CA GLU A 394 -7.33 -29.70 14.52
C GLU A 394 -8.28 -30.52 13.64
N PHE A 395 -8.97 -29.88 12.68
CA PHE A 395 -9.81 -30.55 11.70
C PHE A 395 -9.02 -31.47 10.75
N ALA A 396 -7.86 -31.04 10.24
CA ALA A 396 -7.05 -31.83 9.31
C ALA A 396 -6.40 -33.06 9.97
N ASN A 397 -6.24 -33.07 11.30
CA ASN A 397 -5.69 -34.20 12.06
C ASN A 397 -6.79 -35.06 12.72
N MET A 398 -8.08 -34.80 12.47
CA MET A 398 -9.13 -35.72 12.92
C MET A 398 -9.05 -37.02 12.10
N PRO A 399 -9.01 -38.20 12.74
CA PRO A 399 -9.07 -39.46 12.03
C PRO A 399 -10.39 -39.52 11.25
N SER A 400 -10.32 -39.82 9.96
CA SER A 400 -11.49 -40.01 9.12
C SER A 400 -12.36 -41.11 9.72
N GLN A 401 -13.49 -40.75 10.33
CA GLN A 401 -14.54 -41.69 10.68
C GLN A 401 -15.27 -42.10 9.39
N THR A 402 -14.58 -42.87 8.55
CA THR A 402 -15.20 -43.63 7.46
C THR A 402 -14.86 -45.08 7.72
N GLY A 403 -15.67 -45.69 8.57
CA GLY A 403 -15.56 -47.09 8.95
C GLY A 403 -16.67 -47.45 9.93
N GLY A 404 -17.84 -47.81 9.41
CA GLY A 404 -18.86 -48.53 10.17
C GLY A 404 -20.29 -48.06 9.97
N SER A 405 -20.91 -48.49 8.86
CA SER A 405 -22.16 -49.28 8.83
C SER A 405 -22.36 -49.77 7.41
#